data_AF-A8P496-F1
#
_entry.id   AF-A8P496-F1
#
_cell.length_a   1.000
_cell.length_b   1.000
_cell.length_c   1.000
_cell.angle_alpha   90.00
_cell.angle_beta   90.00
_cell.angle_gamma   90.00
#
_symmetry.space_group_name_H-M   'P 1'
#
loop_
_entity.id
_entity.type
_entity.pdbx_description
1 polymer ?
#
loop_
_entity_poly.entity_id
_entity_poly.type
_entity_poly.pdbx_seq_one_letter_code
_entity_poly.pdbx_strand_id
1 'polypeptide(L)'
;MTTTIQLKATLYWKLVFEYNNSDNSGQIVQSYTAKVYSESTRSTFSETVSRTTTDIMEKEGITSAADASWGPVSANVSASYEHSEEVNYMLEQTTKLTGEDVYKKETEETRSYTIGPGGKLNLYQQYLSGPGLNAAYNVFSTEPKRENERTEVIIDVVVEAVEFIRNIRVVYTDSPTEAPTDRIRELNGGNADVNADKKGNYVWLVPEYTRKYKDALTGLDFVQQDHKDDRYMDLAKGAGGSYRYLVPAYNTREKNKFTECTLLRSNHGISLSQVKNWGWSGMTLDINAGRGGDFLYVLWKTRYAY
;
A
#
# COMPACT_ATOMS: atom_id res chain seq x y z
N MET A 1 7.98 -11.84 9.55
CA MET A 1 7.82 -11.57 11.00
C MET A 1 6.59 -10.73 11.14
N THR A 2 5.61 -11.20 11.90
CA THR A 2 4.40 -10.45 12.21
C THR A 2 4.43 -10.04 13.68
N THR A 3 3.86 -8.89 14.00
CA THR A 3 3.65 -8.44 15.37
C THR A 3 2.34 -7.64 15.45
N THR A 4 1.88 -7.33 16.66
CA THR A 4 0.71 -6.49 16.90
C THR A 4 1.14 -5.20 17.57
N ILE A 5 0.67 -4.07 17.03
CA ILE A 5 0.83 -2.75 17.64
C ILE A 5 -0.54 -2.15 17.95
N GLN A 6 -0.56 -1.16 18.84
CA GLN A 6 -1.77 -0.42 19.17
C GLN A 6 -1.68 1.01 18.65
N LEU A 7 -2.67 1.39 17.84
CA LEU A 7 -2.91 2.76 17.45
C LEU A 7 -4.10 3.33 18.23
N LYS A 8 -4.17 4.65 18.31
CA LYS A 8 -5.20 5.37 19.07
C LYS A 8 -6.01 6.24 18.13
N ALA A 9 -7.33 6.08 18.18
CA ALA A 9 -8.29 7.04 17.65
C ALA A 9 -9.03 7.70 18.82
N THR A 10 -9.66 8.84 18.55
CA THR A 10 -10.41 9.62 19.53
C THR A 10 -11.83 9.79 19.05
N LEU A 11 -12.77 9.37 19.88
CA LEU A 11 -14.18 9.69 19.77
C LEU A 11 -14.45 10.99 20.54
N TYR A 12 -15.14 11.92 19.91
CA TYR A 12 -15.40 13.23 20.49
C TYR A 12 -16.68 13.86 19.98
N TRP A 13 -17.12 14.92 20.65
CA TRP A 13 -18.27 15.71 20.23
C TRP A 13 -17.84 17.03 19.64
N LYS A 14 -18.44 17.40 18.51
CA LYS A 14 -18.22 18.67 17.83
C LYS A 14 -19.51 19.47 17.82
N LEU A 15 -19.46 20.74 18.22
CA LEU A 15 -20.57 21.68 18.03
C LEU A 15 -20.78 21.88 16.52
N VAL A 16 -21.97 21.53 16.04
CA VAL A 16 -22.31 21.58 14.61
C VAL A 16 -23.40 22.59 14.28
N PHE A 17 -24.20 22.97 15.27
CA PHE A 17 -25.23 23.99 15.12
C PHE A 17 -25.46 24.70 16.46
N GLU A 18 -25.57 26.03 16.43
CA GLU A 18 -25.93 26.84 17.58
C GLU A 18 -27.01 27.83 17.17
N TYR A 19 -28.04 27.96 18.01
CA TYR A 19 -29.07 28.97 17.84
C TYR A 19 -29.50 29.57 19.16
N ASN A 20 -29.66 30.88 19.16
CA ASN A 20 -30.09 31.65 20.31
C ASN A 20 -31.42 32.35 20.03
N ASN A 21 -32.49 31.89 20.67
CA ASN A 21 -33.83 32.48 20.61
C ASN A 21 -34.12 33.40 21.82
N SER A 22 -33.09 33.97 22.46
CA SER A 22 -33.26 34.79 23.68
C SER A 22 -34.08 36.06 23.43
N ASP A 23 -34.00 36.61 22.22
CA ASP A 23 -34.61 37.91 21.89
C ASP A 23 -35.99 37.80 21.24
N ASN A 24 -36.55 36.59 21.12
CA ASN A 24 -37.87 36.36 20.52
C ASN A 24 -38.87 35.83 21.55
N SER A 25 -40.09 36.36 21.51
CA SER A 25 -41.23 35.91 22.31
C SER A 25 -41.99 34.74 21.67
N GLY A 26 -41.67 34.38 20.43
CA GLY A 26 -42.27 33.27 19.69
C GLY A 26 -41.41 32.00 19.67
N GLN A 27 -42.05 30.90 19.25
CA GLN A 27 -41.33 29.68 18.88
C GLN A 27 -40.72 29.82 17.49
N ILE A 28 -39.50 29.30 17.32
CA ILE A 28 -38.83 29.25 16.03
C ILE A 28 -38.48 27.80 15.71
N VAL A 29 -38.72 27.39 14.47
CA VAL A 29 -38.21 26.13 13.94
C VAL A 29 -36.93 26.40 13.18
N GLN A 30 -35.85 25.73 13.58
CA GLN A 30 -34.57 25.78 12.89
C GLN A 30 -34.25 24.40 12.32
N SER A 31 -33.68 24.38 11.12
CA SER A 31 -33.25 23.14 10.47
C SER A 31 -31.75 23.14 10.28
N TYR A 32 -31.13 21.98 10.49
CA TYR A 32 -29.72 21.73 10.27
C TYR A 32 -29.56 20.48 9.41
N THR A 33 -28.81 20.59 8.31
CA THR A 33 -28.42 19.45 7.47
C THR A 33 -27.06 18.96 7.93
N ALA A 34 -27.06 17.82 8.61
CA ALA A 34 -25.87 17.17 9.12
C ALA A 34 -25.22 16.29 8.06
N LYS A 35 -23.89 16.30 8.02
CA LYS A 35 -23.11 15.34 7.23
C LYS A 35 -22.80 14.12 8.09
N VAL A 36 -23.16 12.94 7.59
CA VAL A 36 -22.80 11.64 8.17
C VAL A 36 -21.86 10.96 7.20
N TYR A 37 -20.63 10.68 7.62
CA TYR A 37 -19.63 10.12 6.73
C TYR A 37 -18.65 9.20 7.44
N SER A 38 -18.04 8.34 6.65
CA SER A 38 -16.89 7.53 7.00
C SER A 38 -15.84 7.67 5.91
N GLU A 39 -14.63 8.05 6.31
CA GLU A 39 -13.52 8.32 5.43
C GLU A 39 -12.25 7.68 5.97
N SER A 40 -11.50 7.02 5.10
CA SER A 40 -10.21 6.48 5.44
C SER A 40 -9.17 6.69 4.35
N THR A 41 -7.93 6.98 4.75
CA THR A 41 -6.79 7.22 3.85
C THR A 41 -5.70 6.19 4.13
N ARG A 42 -5.50 5.28 3.18
CA ARG A 42 -4.55 4.16 3.31
C ARG A 42 -3.12 4.61 3.49
N SER A 43 -2.65 5.57 2.70
CA SER A 43 -1.30 6.12 2.80
C SER A 43 -1.02 6.67 4.21
N THR A 44 -1.89 7.54 4.73
CA THR A 44 -1.77 8.12 6.08
C THR A 44 -1.81 7.06 7.19
N PHE A 45 -2.72 6.09 7.10
CA PHE A 45 -2.82 5.00 8.08
C PHE A 45 -1.53 4.16 8.08
N SER A 46 -1.09 3.74 6.90
CA SER A 46 0.07 2.86 6.75
C SER A 46 1.39 3.56 7.12
N GLU A 47 1.52 4.85 6.84
CA GLU A 47 2.67 5.65 7.31
C GLU A 47 2.72 5.72 8.84
N THR A 48 1.57 5.93 9.47
CA THR A 48 1.48 5.94 10.94
C THR A 48 1.78 4.57 11.53
N VAL A 49 1.29 3.49 10.91
CA VAL A 49 1.61 2.11 11.27
C VAL A 49 3.12 1.87 11.19
N SER A 50 3.75 2.25 10.07
CA SER A 50 5.18 2.02 9.86
C SER A 50 6.01 2.75 10.91
N ARG A 51 5.78 4.06 11.06
CA ARG A 51 6.48 4.89 12.06
C ARG A 51 6.31 4.34 13.48
N THR A 52 5.07 4.04 13.88
CA THR A 52 4.79 3.53 15.23
C THR A 52 5.48 2.19 15.47
N THR A 53 5.50 1.32 14.47
CA THR A 53 6.18 0.02 14.57
C THR A 53 7.69 0.22 14.73
N THR A 54 8.30 1.05 13.88
CA THR A 54 9.73 1.38 13.98
C THR A 54 10.09 1.96 15.34
N ASP A 55 9.31 2.92 15.86
CA ASP A 55 9.54 3.52 17.18
C ASP A 55 9.48 2.48 18.32
N ILE A 56 8.57 1.50 18.23
CA ILE A 56 8.47 0.40 19.21
C ILE A 56 9.70 -0.51 19.10
N MET A 57 10.05 -0.93 17.88
CA MET A 57 11.18 -1.84 17.63
C MET A 57 12.52 -1.22 18.07
N GLU A 58 12.71 0.08 17.86
CA GLU A 58 13.88 0.82 18.31
C GLU A 58 13.97 0.86 19.84
N LYS A 59 12.86 1.15 20.53
CA LYS A 59 12.79 1.15 22.00
C LYS A 59 13.08 -0.22 22.59
N GLU A 60 12.70 -1.28 21.90
CA GLU A 60 12.98 -2.67 22.28
C GLU A 60 14.39 -3.14 21.89
N GLY A 61 15.18 -2.33 21.20
CA GLY A 61 16.56 -2.64 20.82
C GLY A 61 16.69 -3.61 19.64
N ILE A 62 15.64 -3.78 18.83
CA ILE A 62 15.61 -4.70 17.69
C ILE A 62 16.15 -3.98 16.44
N THR A 63 17.47 -3.87 16.34
CA THR A 63 18.16 -3.07 15.30
C THR A 63 17.85 -3.48 13.86
N SER A 64 17.64 -4.78 13.58
CA SER A 64 17.27 -5.26 12.25
C SER A 64 15.84 -4.87 11.82
N ALA A 65 15.00 -4.47 12.77
CA ALA A 65 13.61 -4.08 12.54
C ALA A 65 13.42 -2.56 12.39
N ALA A 66 14.38 -1.76 12.86
CA ALA A 66 14.33 -0.30 12.82
C ALA A 66 14.43 0.26 11.38
N ASP A 67 15.29 -0.32 10.54
CA ASP A 67 15.44 0.09 9.14
C ASP A 67 14.38 -0.50 8.19
N ALA A 68 13.47 -1.32 8.71
CA ALA A 68 12.47 -2.02 7.90
C ALA A 68 11.27 -1.12 7.61
N SER A 69 10.67 -1.27 6.42
CA SER A 69 9.32 -0.73 6.19
C SER A 69 8.31 -1.72 6.76
N TRP A 70 7.34 -1.22 7.52
CA TRP A 70 6.26 -2.04 8.06
C TRP A 70 4.94 -1.70 7.37
N GLY A 71 4.16 -2.73 7.05
CA GLY A 71 2.85 -2.58 6.44
C GLY A 71 1.77 -3.22 7.31
N PRO A 72 0.56 -2.66 7.35
CA PRO A 72 -0.55 -3.32 8.03
C PRO A 72 -0.98 -4.56 7.24
N VAL A 73 -1.26 -5.64 7.97
CA VAL A 73 -1.86 -6.89 7.47
C VAL A 73 -3.35 -6.90 7.76
N SER A 74 -3.72 -6.50 8.98
CA SER A 74 -5.10 -6.33 9.40
C SER A 74 -5.18 -5.33 10.54
N ALA A 75 -6.36 -4.76 10.76
CA ALA A 75 -6.61 -3.85 11.87
C ALA A 75 -8.05 -4.01 12.36
N ASN A 76 -8.27 -3.88 13.66
CA ASN A 76 -9.59 -3.94 14.25
C ASN A 76 -9.68 -3.09 15.53
N VAL A 77 -10.91 -2.73 15.88
CA VAL A 77 -11.27 -2.20 17.20
C VAL A 77 -12.10 -3.25 17.95
N SER A 78 -12.10 -3.17 19.28
CA SER A 78 -12.89 -4.06 20.14
C SER A 78 -14.36 -4.11 19.72
N ALA A 79 -14.95 -5.31 19.69
CA ALA A 79 -16.37 -5.51 19.43
C ALA A 79 -17.30 -4.89 20.49
N SER A 80 -16.75 -4.50 21.65
CA SER A 80 -17.50 -3.78 22.69
C SER A 80 -17.66 -2.28 22.39
N TYR A 81 -16.98 -1.76 21.36
CA TYR A 81 -17.11 -0.36 20.95
C TYR A 81 -18.38 -0.16 20.11
N GLU A 82 -19.16 0.87 20.45
CA GLU A 82 -20.49 1.10 19.87
C GLU A 82 -20.51 1.25 18.34
N HIS A 83 -19.43 1.76 17.74
CA HIS A 83 -19.30 1.90 16.28
C HIS A 83 -18.30 0.89 15.67
N SER A 84 -18.10 -0.26 16.32
CA SER A 84 -17.06 -1.22 15.90
C SER A 84 -17.26 -1.74 14.49
N GLU A 85 -18.50 -1.99 14.06
CA GLU A 85 -18.79 -2.50 12.71
C GLU A 85 -18.35 -1.51 11.62
N GLU A 86 -18.72 -0.23 11.75
CA GLU A 86 -18.38 0.81 10.79
C GLU A 86 -16.87 1.07 10.76
N VAL A 87 -16.23 1.14 11.92
CA VAL A 87 -14.78 1.36 12.02
C VAL A 87 -13.99 0.15 11.51
N ASN A 88 -14.40 -1.07 11.82
CA ASN A 88 -13.75 -2.28 11.30
C ASN A 88 -13.90 -2.37 9.78
N TYR A 89 -15.03 -1.93 9.22
CA TYR A 89 -15.18 -1.86 7.77
C TYR A 89 -14.23 -0.83 7.13
N MET A 90 -14.08 0.36 7.73
CA MET A 90 -13.09 1.35 7.29
C MET A 90 -11.66 0.79 7.35
N LEU A 91 -11.30 0.12 8.45
CA LEU A 91 -9.99 -0.51 8.63
C LEU A 91 -9.74 -1.62 7.59
N GLU A 92 -10.76 -2.41 7.27
CA GLU A 92 -10.68 -3.42 6.21
C GLU A 92 -10.39 -2.76 4.85
N GLN A 93 -11.04 -1.64 4.50
CA GLN A 93 -10.74 -0.94 3.25
C GLN A 93 -9.32 -0.36 3.24
N THR A 94 -8.87 0.13 4.40
CA THR A 94 -7.57 0.80 4.56
C THR A 94 -6.39 -0.16 4.52
N THR A 95 -6.59 -1.41 4.95
CA THR A 95 -5.53 -2.43 5.01
C THR A 95 -5.39 -3.23 3.71
N LYS A 96 -6.29 -3.05 2.73
CA LYS A 96 -6.18 -3.68 1.41
C LYS A 96 -4.95 -3.20 0.64
N LEU A 97 -4.17 -4.16 0.14
CA LEU A 97 -2.98 -3.92 -0.69
C LEU A 97 -3.27 -3.26 -2.04
N THR A 98 -4.52 -3.39 -2.52
CA THR A 98 -4.97 -2.89 -3.82
C THR A 98 -6.23 -2.06 -3.65
N GLY A 99 -6.41 -1.02 -4.47
CA GLY A 99 -7.58 -0.14 -4.45
C GLY A 99 -7.21 1.33 -4.39
N GLU A 100 -8.23 2.19 -4.37
CA GLU A 100 -8.06 3.64 -4.19
C GLU A 100 -7.40 3.94 -2.84
N ASP A 101 -6.65 5.04 -2.78
CA ASP A 101 -5.99 5.45 -1.53
C ASP A 101 -6.97 5.99 -0.50
N VAL A 102 -8.07 6.58 -0.97
CA VAL A 102 -9.13 7.15 -0.13
C VAL A 102 -10.40 6.34 -0.32
N TYR A 103 -10.93 5.82 0.79
CA TYR A 103 -12.30 5.34 0.85
C TYR A 103 -13.17 6.43 1.49
N LYS A 104 -14.32 6.73 0.90
CA LYS A 104 -15.26 7.69 1.45
C LYS A 104 -16.70 7.26 1.18
N LYS A 105 -17.54 7.31 2.22
CA LYS A 105 -18.99 7.19 2.15
C LYS A 105 -19.60 8.38 2.88
N GLU A 106 -20.51 9.10 2.25
CA GLU A 106 -21.13 10.31 2.81
C GLU A 106 -22.64 10.30 2.52
N THR A 107 -23.40 10.75 3.50
CA THR A 107 -24.85 10.99 3.43
C THR A 107 -25.18 12.29 4.15
N GLU A 108 -26.30 12.90 3.80
CA GLU A 108 -26.81 14.10 4.46
C GLU A 108 -28.15 13.81 5.12
N GLU A 109 -28.33 14.29 6.35
CA GLU A 109 -29.58 14.16 7.09
C GLU A 109 -30.03 15.52 7.61
N THR A 110 -31.23 15.94 7.20
CA THR A 110 -31.83 17.19 7.68
C THR A 110 -32.64 16.93 8.93
N ARG A 111 -32.35 17.70 9.99
CA ARG A 111 -33.06 17.66 11.26
C ARG A 111 -33.66 19.02 11.55
N SER A 112 -34.84 19.04 12.16
CA SER A 112 -35.54 20.26 12.55
C SER A 112 -35.77 20.27 14.05
N TYR A 113 -35.56 21.44 14.66
CA TYR A 113 -35.67 21.67 16.09
C TYR A 113 -36.58 22.86 16.35
N THR A 114 -37.57 22.66 17.23
CA THR A 114 -38.43 23.75 17.71
C THR A 114 -37.82 24.35 18.97
N ILE A 115 -37.54 25.64 18.93
CA ILE A 115 -36.86 26.37 19.99
C ILE A 115 -37.88 27.34 20.60
N GLY A 116 -38.14 27.16 21.90
CA GLY A 116 -39.07 27.98 22.66
C GLY A 116 -38.58 29.42 22.85
N PRO A 117 -39.47 30.35 23.24
CA PRO A 117 -39.10 31.73 23.53
C PRO A 117 -38.08 31.81 24.66
N GLY A 118 -37.07 32.66 24.52
CA GLY A 118 -35.97 32.75 25.49
C GLY A 118 -34.98 31.57 25.42
N GLY A 119 -35.20 30.60 24.53
CA GLY A 119 -34.46 29.34 24.48
C GLY A 119 -33.12 29.45 23.75
N LYS A 120 -32.21 28.50 24.02
CA LYS A 120 -30.96 28.30 23.29
C LYS A 120 -30.82 26.84 22.90
N LEU A 121 -30.23 26.58 21.74
CA LEU A 121 -29.96 25.24 21.24
C LEU A 121 -28.50 25.17 20.81
N ASN A 122 -27.73 24.32 21.49
CA ASN A 122 -26.44 23.85 21.03
C ASN A 122 -26.65 22.41 20.57
N LEU A 123 -26.23 22.08 19.36
CA LEU A 123 -26.29 20.74 18.81
C LEU A 123 -24.88 20.24 18.55
N TYR A 124 -24.55 19.14 19.20
CA TYR A 124 -23.29 18.44 19.06
C TYR A 124 -23.52 17.16 18.27
N GLN A 125 -22.56 16.80 17.43
CA GLN A 125 -22.51 15.53 16.70
C GLN A 125 -21.26 14.77 17.11
N GLN A 126 -21.35 13.44 17.17
CA GLN A 126 -20.23 12.57 17.52
C GLN A 126 -19.33 12.31 16.31
N TYR A 127 -18.01 12.38 16.53
CA TYR A 127 -16.97 12.20 15.51
C TYR A 127 -15.91 11.22 16.01
N LEU A 128 -15.33 10.46 15.08
CA LEU A 128 -14.10 9.70 15.29
C LEU A 128 -12.97 10.35 14.47
N SER A 129 -11.80 10.51 15.07
CA SER A 129 -10.57 10.85 14.35
C SER A 129 -9.41 9.99 14.83
N GLY A 130 -8.68 9.41 13.90
CA GLY A 130 -7.51 8.59 14.16
C GLY A 130 -6.57 8.57 12.95
N PRO A 131 -5.50 7.77 12.99
CA PRO A 131 -4.52 7.68 11.90
C PRO A 131 -5.18 7.39 10.54
N GLY A 132 -5.32 8.39 9.69
CA GLY A 132 -6.00 8.22 8.40
C GLY A 132 -7.45 7.74 8.50
N LEU A 133 -8.14 7.93 9.64
CA LEU A 133 -9.55 7.56 9.84
C LEU A 133 -10.31 8.78 10.31
N ASN A 134 -11.41 9.12 9.64
CA ASN A 134 -12.33 10.16 10.06
C ASN A 134 -13.77 9.70 9.86
N ALA A 135 -14.61 9.88 10.87
CA ALA A 135 -16.04 9.61 10.76
C ALA A 135 -16.87 10.68 11.48
N ALA A 136 -18.05 10.95 10.94
CA ALA A 136 -19.10 11.73 11.59
C ALA A 136 -20.34 10.85 11.67
N TYR A 137 -20.75 10.52 12.89
CA TYR A 137 -21.85 9.58 13.13
C TYR A 137 -23.20 10.27 13.11
N ASN A 138 -24.26 9.49 12.88
CA ASN A 138 -25.64 9.95 13.02
C ASN A 138 -26.10 9.99 14.49
N VAL A 139 -25.25 10.51 15.36
CA VAL A 139 -25.42 10.54 16.82
C VAL A 139 -25.27 11.98 17.29
N PHE A 140 -26.32 12.49 17.95
CA PHE A 140 -26.42 13.90 18.34
C PHE A 140 -26.73 14.06 19.82
N SER A 141 -26.32 15.20 20.37
CA SER A 141 -26.65 15.61 21.73
C SER A 141 -26.83 17.12 21.81
N THR A 142 -27.65 17.57 22.75
CA THR A 142 -27.81 18.98 23.08
C THR A 142 -27.16 19.37 24.40
N GLU A 143 -26.47 18.43 25.05
CA GLU A 143 -25.80 18.63 26.34
C GLU A 143 -24.45 19.35 26.17
N PRO A 144 -24.29 20.58 26.68
CA PRO A 144 -23.05 21.35 26.48
C PRO A 144 -21.80 20.70 27.07
N LYS A 145 -21.95 19.87 28.10
CA LYS A 145 -20.83 19.19 28.76
C LYS A 145 -20.09 18.22 27.84
N ARG A 146 -20.76 17.73 26.79
CA ARG A 146 -20.18 16.75 25.86
C ARG A 146 -19.05 17.30 25.01
N GLU A 147 -18.98 18.63 24.83
CA GLU A 147 -17.92 19.27 24.04
C GLU A 147 -16.50 18.90 24.51
N ASN A 148 -16.34 18.63 25.80
CA ASN A 148 -15.07 18.25 26.42
C ASN A 148 -14.87 16.74 26.55
N GLU A 149 -15.89 15.94 26.24
CA GLU A 149 -15.79 14.48 26.33
C GLU A 149 -14.92 13.93 25.19
N ARG A 150 -13.92 13.13 25.58
CA ARG A 150 -13.02 12.44 24.67
C ARG A 150 -12.90 10.99 25.13
N THR A 151 -13.20 10.05 24.25
CA THR A 151 -13.03 8.61 24.51
C THR A 151 -11.95 8.07 23.59
N GLU A 152 -10.93 7.45 24.18
CA GLU A 152 -9.89 6.78 23.40
C GLU A 152 -10.43 5.46 22.85
N VAL A 153 -10.22 5.24 21.56
CA VAL A 153 -10.55 4.00 20.85
C VAL A 153 -9.23 3.35 20.44
N ILE A 154 -8.96 2.17 21.00
CA ILE A 154 -7.76 1.39 20.68
C ILE A 154 -8.00 0.59 19.40
N ILE A 155 -7.07 0.71 18.47
CA ILE A 155 -7.01 -0.04 17.22
C ILE A 155 -5.84 -1.02 17.32
N ASP A 156 -6.14 -2.31 17.37
CA ASP A 156 -5.14 -3.36 17.30
C ASP A 156 -4.79 -3.62 15.83
N VAL A 157 -3.51 -3.45 15.48
CA VAL A 157 -3.01 -3.60 14.11
C VAL A 157 -2.00 -4.73 14.05
N VAL A 158 -2.27 -5.74 13.24
CA VAL A 158 -1.27 -6.75 12.88
C VAL A 158 -0.41 -6.17 11.77
N VAL A 159 0.90 -6.16 11.98
CA VAL A 159 1.88 -5.60 11.05
C VAL A 159 2.90 -6.64 10.64
N GLU A 160 3.44 -6.47 9.44
CA GLU A 160 4.54 -7.28 8.92
C GLU A 160 5.66 -6.40 8.35
N ALA A 161 6.89 -6.90 8.44
CA ALA A 161 7.99 -6.29 7.72
C ALA A 161 7.82 -6.57 6.22
N VAL A 162 7.82 -5.52 5.41
CA VAL A 162 7.71 -5.64 3.97
C VAL A 162 9.04 -6.07 3.38
N GLU A 163 9.02 -7.14 2.58
CA GLU A 163 10.18 -7.58 1.81
C GLU A 163 10.14 -6.96 0.41
N PHE A 164 11.25 -6.33 0.05
CA PHE A 164 11.46 -5.71 -1.25
C PHE A 164 12.58 -6.43 -1.98
N ILE A 165 12.57 -6.39 -3.30
CA ILE A 165 13.67 -6.87 -4.13
C ILE A 165 14.76 -5.80 -4.12
N ARG A 166 15.96 -6.13 -3.63
CA ARG A 166 17.15 -5.27 -3.69
C ARG A 166 17.94 -5.43 -4.98
N ASN A 167 17.90 -6.61 -5.59
CA ASN A 167 18.65 -6.91 -6.80
C ASN A 167 18.04 -8.12 -7.53
N ILE A 168 18.39 -8.29 -8.81
CA ILE A 168 18.10 -9.51 -9.57
C ILE A 168 19.44 -10.06 -10.04
N ARG A 169 19.87 -11.16 -9.44
CA ARG A 169 21.13 -11.82 -9.78
C ARG A 169 20.92 -12.75 -10.98
N VAL A 170 21.86 -12.71 -11.92
CA VAL A 170 21.89 -13.63 -13.06
C VAL A 170 22.70 -14.87 -12.66
N VAL A 171 22.21 -16.06 -12.98
CA VAL A 171 22.89 -17.33 -12.71
C VAL A 171 23.00 -18.13 -13.99
N TYR A 172 24.20 -18.63 -14.27
CA TYR A 172 24.45 -19.53 -15.40
C TYR A 172 24.52 -20.97 -14.89
N THR A 173 23.89 -21.89 -15.62
CA THR A 173 24.05 -23.33 -15.41
C THR A 173 24.31 -24.04 -16.73
N ASP A 174 24.80 -25.28 -16.64
CA ASP A 174 25.11 -26.10 -17.81
C ASP A 174 23.94 -27.07 -18.13
N SER A 175 23.05 -27.29 -17.16
CA SER A 175 21.86 -28.13 -17.29
C SER A 175 20.59 -27.42 -16.80
N PRO A 176 19.40 -27.72 -17.36
CA PRO A 176 18.15 -27.14 -16.88
C PRO A 176 17.75 -27.68 -15.50
N THR A 177 18.28 -28.83 -15.09
CA THR A 177 18.02 -29.43 -13.77
C THR A 177 18.74 -28.73 -12.62
N GLU A 178 19.74 -27.90 -12.94
CA GLU A 178 20.52 -27.09 -11.99
C GLU A 178 19.86 -25.73 -11.73
N ALA A 179 18.69 -25.47 -12.31
CA ALA A 179 17.98 -24.21 -12.17
C ALA A 179 17.75 -23.87 -10.67
N PRO A 180 18.15 -22.67 -10.21
CA PRO A 180 17.93 -22.26 -8.82
C PRO A 180 16.46 -22.37 -8.42
N THR A 181 16.19 -22.87 -7.22
CA THR A 181 14.83 -23.12 -6.74
C THR A 181 14.04 -21.83 -6.54
N ASP A 182 14.74 -20.78 -6.13
CA ASP A 182 14.28 -19.41 -5.82
C ASP A 182 14.28 -18.47 -7.03
N ARG A 183 14.55 -18.98 -8.25
CA ARG A 183 14.51 -18.18 -9.48
C ARG A 183 13.13 -17.55 -9.74
N ILE A 184 13.15 -16.43 -10.44
CA ILE A 184 11.97 -15.82 -11.07
C ILE A 184 11.33 -16.86 -12.00
N ARG A 185 10.02 -17.09 -11.81
CA ARG A 185 9.24 -18.02 -12.64
C ARG A 185 8.59 -17.30 -13.81
N GLU A 186 8.19 -18.06 -14.82
CA GLU A 186 7.37 -17.52 -15.92
C GLU A 186 5.91 -17.47 -15.47
N LEU A 187 5.22 -16.39 -15.84
CA LEU A 187 3.89 -16.02 -15.33
C LEU A 187 2.84 -17.12 -15.52
N ASN A 188 2.92 -17.86 -16.63
CA ASN A 188 2.00 -18.92 -17.01
C ASN A 188 2.57 -20.32 -16.79
N GLY A 189 3.64 -20.45 -16.00
CA GLY A 189 4.31 -21.74 -15.74
C GLY A 189 5.18 -22.24 -16.89
N GLY A 190 5.50 -21.38 -17.86
CA GLY A 190 6.38 -21.70 -18.98
C GLY A 190 7.87 -21.79 -18.61
N ASN A 191 8.72 -21.83 -19.64
CA ASN A 191 10.17 -21.93 -19.46
C ASN A 191 10.76 -20.60 -18.95
N ALA A 192 11.34 -20.64 -17.74
CA ALA A 192 11.97 -19.51 -17.07
C ALA A 192 13.46 -19.30 -17.45
N ASP A 193 14.02 -20.13 -18.32
CA ASP A 193 15.35 -19.92 -18.88
C ASP A 193 15.32 -18.73 -19.85
N VAL A 194 16.08 -17.69 -19.56
CA VAL A 194 16.19 -16.50 -20.44
C VAL A 194 16.74 -16.89 -21.82
N ASN A 195 17.58 -17.93 -21.87
CA ASN A 195 18.15 -18.51 -23.08
C ASN A 195 17.35 -19.69 -23.64
N ALA A 196 16.07 -19.87 -23.26
CA ALA A 196 15.26 -20.96 -23.81
C ALA A 196 15.29 -20.97 -25.36
N ASP A 197 15.53 -22.16 -25.92
CA ASP A 197 15.70 -22.41 -27.36
C ASP A 197 16.87 -21.66 -28.02
N LYS A 198 17.78 -21.14 -27.19
CA LYS A 198 19.06 -20.57 -27.60
C LYS A 198 20.14 -21.57 -27.20
N LYS A 199 21.10 -21.78 -28.09
CA LYS A 199 22.30 -22.57 -27.75
C LYS A 199 23.07 -21.87 -26.62
N GLY A 200 23.93 -22.58 -25.90
CA GLY A 200 24.76 -22.00 -24.85
C GLY A 200 24.31 -22.37 -23.44
N ASN A 201 24.61 -21.50 -22.47
CA ASN A 201 24.25 -21.73 -21.07
C ASN A 201 22.77 -21.42 -20.82
N TYR A 202 22.21 -22.13 -19.85
CA TYR A 202 20.93 -21.78 -19.24
C TYR A 202 21.14 -20.56 -18.35
N VAL A 203 20.24 -19.59 -18.46
CA VAL A 203 20.35 -18.29 -17.78
C VAL A 203 19.11 -18.07 -16.93
N TRP A 204 19.32 -17.97 -15.62
CA TRP A 204 18.25 -17.78 -14.64
C TRP A 204 18.36 -16.42 -13.98
N LEU A 205 17.21 -15.84 -13.64
CA LEU A 205 17.14 -14.64 -12.83
C LEU A 205 16.71 -15.03 -11.41
N VAL A 206 17.43 -14.57 -10.40
CA VAL A 206 17.17 -14.88 -8.99
C VAL A 206 16.99 -13.56 -8.23
N PRO A 207 15.81 -13.29 -7.66
CA PRO A 207 15.59 -12.08 -6.88
C PRO A 207 16.35 -12.18 -5.56
N GLU A 208 16.98 -11.08 -5.16
CA GLU A 208 17.53 -10.92 -3.83
C GLU A 208 16.65 -9.96 -3.05
N TYR A 209 16.25 -10.35 -1.84
CA TYR A 209 15.34 -9.57 -1.01
C TYR A 209 16.05 -8.76 0.07
N THR A 210 15.43 -7.66 0.48
CA THR A 210 15.81 -6.81 1.61
C THR A 210 14.56 -6.33 2.34
N ARG A 211 14.69 -6.02 3.63
CA ARG A 211 13.67 -5.28 4.38
C ARG A 211 13.99 -3.79 4.46
N LYS A 212 15.23 -3.41 4.15
CA LYS A 212 15.70 -2.02 4.13
C LYS A 212 15.23 -1.35 2.84
N TYR A 213 14.21 -0.51 2.95
CA TYR A 213 13.62 0.12 1.77
C TYR A 213 14.62 1.01 0.99
N LYS A 214 15.67 1.52 1.66
CA LYS A 214 16.73 2.33 1.03
C LYS A 214 17.57 1.51 0.04
N ASP A 215 17.67 0.21 0.25
CA ASP A 215 18.44 -0.72 -0.60
C ASP A 215 17.56 -1.37 -1.68
N ALA A 216 16.25 -1.08 -1.67
CA ALA A 216 15.30 -1.70 -2.57
C ALA A 216 15.31 -1.09 -3.98
N LEU A 217 15.07 -1.93 -4.98
CA LEU A 217 14.93 -1.53 -6.37
C LEU A 217 13.72 -0.62 -6.59
N THR A 218 13.95 0.36 -7.46
CA THR A 218 12.92 1.29 -7.94
C THR A 218 12.73 1.22 -9.44
N GLY A 219 13.66 0.60 -10.16
CA GLY A 219 13.62 0.41 -11.59
C GLY A 219 14.56 -0.71 -12.03
N LEU A 220 14.36 -1.15 -13.26
CA LEU A 220 15.16 -2.18 -13.89
C LEU A 220 15.25 -1.86 -15.39
N ASP A 221 16.42 -1.44 -15.83
CA ASP A 221 16.66 -1.08 -17.23
C ASP A 221 17.21 -2.27 -18.01
N PHE A 222 16.82 -2.37 -19.27
CA PHE A 222 17.40 -3.31 -20.22
C PHE A 222 18.40 -2.58 -21.13
N VAL A 223 19.62 -3.09 -21.19
CA VAL A 223 20.67 -2.55 -22.06
C VAL A 223 21.14 -3.63 -23.02
N GLN A 224 21.16 -3.32 -24.31
CA GLN A 224 21.75 -4.15 -25.36
C GLN A 224 22.90 -3.39 -26.02
N GLN A 225 24.04 -4.05 -26.21
CA GLN A 225 25.25 -3.43 -26.79
C GLN A 225 26.19 -4.45 -27.41
N ASP A 226 27.07 -3.99 -28.30
CA ASP A 226 27.96 -4.86 -29.07
C ASP A 226 29.26 -5.22 -28.33
N HIS A 227 29.59 -4.46 -27.29
CA HIS A 227 30.79 -4.69 -26.49
C HIS A 227 30.44 -5.26 -25.12
N LYS A 228 31.29 -6.15 -24.61
CA LYS A 228 31.15 -6.71 -23.27
C LYS A 228 31.33 -5.61 -22.22
N ASP A 229 30.50 -5.64 -21.18
CA ASP A 229 30.64 -4.82 -19.97
C ASP A 229 30.83 -5.76 -18.78
N ASP A 230 32.04 -5.82 -18.26
CA ASP A 230 32.40 -6.73 -17.16
C ASP A 230 31.72 -6.38 -15.83
N ARG A 231 31.04 -5.23 -15.74
CA ARG A 231 30.27 -4.84 -14.55
C ARG A 231 28.96 -5.61 -14.42
N TYR A 232 28.48 -6.20 -15.51
CA TYR A 232 27.18 -6.86 -15.56
C TYR A 232 27.27 -8.27 -16.11
N MET A 233 26.31 -9.10 -15.72
CA MET A 233 26.21 -10.47 -16.21
C MET A 233 25.36 -10.51 -17.48
N ASP A 234 25.96 -10.97 -18.57
CA ASP A 234 25.33 -11.09 -19.88
C ASP A 234 24.19 -12.12 -19.87
N LEU A 235 22.98 -11.70 -20.24
CA LEU A 235 21.84 -12.61 -20.37
C LEU A 235 21.94 -13.50 -21.63
N ALA A 236 22.87 -13.21 -22.54
CA ALA A 236 23.12 -13.97 -23.77
C ALA A 236 24.19 -15.06 -23.62
N LYS A 237 24.64 -15.36 -22.41
CA LYS A 237 25.85 -16.16 -22.17
C LYS A 237 25.87 -17.46 -22.98
N GLY A 238 26.89 -17.59 -23.83
CA GLY A 238 27.10 -18.78 -24.67
C GLY A 238 26.21 -18.89 -25.91
N ALA A 239 25.21 -18.03 -26.07
CA ALA A 239 24.30 -18.04 -27.22
C ALA A 239 24.77 -17.17 -28.40
N GLY A 240 25.75 -16.29 -28.15
CA GLY A 240 26.22 -15.29 -29.12
C GLY A 240 25.23 -14.13 -29.35
N GLY A 241 25.58 -13.26 -30.30
CA GLY A 241 24.88 -12.00 -30.57
C GLY A 241 25.35 -10.85 -29.67
N SER A 242 24.65 -9.71 -29.72
CA SER A 242 24.93 -8.55 -28.85
C SER A 242 24.75 -8.93 -27.39
N TYR A 243 25.64 -8.42 -26.55
CA TYR A 243 25.57 -8.55 -25.10
C TYR A 243 24.35 -7.81 -24.57
N ARG A 244 23.79 -8.34 -23.49
CA ARG A 244 22.61 -7.71 -22.90
C ARG A 244 22.54 -7.88 -21.40
N TYR A 245 22.04 -6.85 -20.73
CA TYR A 245 22.13 -6.71 -19.29
C TYR A 245 20.83 -6.19 -18.71
N LEU A 246 20.53 -6.64 -17.49
CA LEU A 246 19.59 -5.97 -16.61
C LEU A 246 20.38 -5.05 -15.69
N VAL A 247 20.07 -3.76 -15.71
CA VAL A 247 20.73 -2.74 -14.90
C VAL A 247 19.75 -2.29 -13.81
N PRO A 248 20.00 -2.65 -12.54
CA PRO A 248 19.12 -2.26 -11.45
C PRO A 248 19.25 -0.76 -11.15
N ALA A 249 18.12 -0.09 -10.92
CA ALA A 249 18.06 1.34 -10.62
C ALA A 249 17.54 1.59 -9.19
N TYR A 250 18.21 2.48 -8.48
CA TYR A 250 17.94 2.82 -7.07
C TYR A 250 17.66 4.31 -6.91
N ASN A 251 16.51 4.64 -6.34
CA ASN A 251 16.14 6.00 -5.99
C ASN A 251 15.55 6.04 -4.57
N THR A 252 16.28 6.60 -3.61
CA THR A 252 15.83 6.68 -2.22
C THR A 252 14.60 7.57 -2.01
N ARG A 253 14.27 8.44 -2.98
CA ARG A 253 13.07 9.30 -2.95
C ARG A 253 11.83 8.63 -3.54
N GLU A 254 12.00 7.63 -4.41
CA GLU A 254 10.88 6.86 -4.92
C GLU A 254 10.37 5.94 -3.81
N LYS A 255 9.08 6.05 -3.50
CA LYS A 255 8.47 5.31 -2.39
C LYS A 255 7.96 3.95 -2.84
N ASN A 256 7.61 3.77 -4.11
CA ASN A 256 7.20 2.48 -4.64
C ASN A 256 8.42 1.61 -4.94
N LYS A 257 8.58 0.52 -4.18
CA LYS A 257 9.72 -0.40 -4.29
C LYS A 257 9.27 -1.74 -4.84
N PHE A 258 10.14 -2.42 -5.57
CA PHE A 258 9.83 -3.72 -6.16
C PHE A 258 9.60 -4.76 -5.06
N THR A 259 8.52 -5.54 -5.15
CA THR A 259 8.19 -6.60 -4.19
C THR A 259 8.10 -7.98 -4.83
N GLU A 260 7.76 -8.02 -6.12
CA GLU A 260 7.56 -9.26 -6.86
C GLU A 260 8.08 -9.08 -8.28
N CYS A 261 8.68 -10.12 -8.85
CA CYS A 261 9.01 -10.18 -10.26
C CYS A 261 8.57 -11.51 -10.87
N THR A 262 8.22 -11.47 -12.15
CA THR A 262 7.96 -12.66 -12.98
C THR A 262 8.58 -12.46 -14.36
N LEU A 263 8.83 -13.56 -15.05
CA LEU A 263 9.07 -13.55 -16.49
C LEU A 263 7.74 -13.64 -17.23
N LEU A 264 7.64 -12.97 -18.37
CA LEU A 264 6.56 -13.13 -19.33
C LEU A 264 7.14 -13.47 -20.69
N ARG A 265 6.80 -14.66 -21.20
CA ARG A 265 7.15 -15.06 -22.56
C ARG A 265 5.93 -14.93 -23.47
N SER A 266 6.13 -14.40 -24.68
CA SER A 266 5.04 -14.17 -25.63
C SER A 266 5.53 -14.38 -27.07
N ASN A 267 4.63 -14.79 -27.95
CA ASN A 267 4.87 -14.88 -29.39
C ASN A 267 4.65 -13.54 -30.13
N HIS A 268 4.25 -12.50 -29.40
CA HIS A 268 4.07 -11.13 -29.92
C HIS A 268 4.49 -10.10 -28.87
N GLY A 269 4.75 -8.88 -29.33
CA GLY A 269 5.11 -7.77 -28.46
C GLY A 269 4.00 -7.41 -27.48
N ILE A 270 4.38 -7.19 -26.22
CA ILE A 270 3.46 -6.80 -25.13
C ILE A 270 3.67 -5.34 -24.77
N SER A 271 2.57 -4.61 -24.56
CA SER A 271 2.61 -3.22 -24.11
C SER A 271 2.52 -3.09 -22.59
N LEU A 272 3.10 -2.01 -22.05
CA LEU A 272 3.00 -1.67 -20.63
C LEU A 272 1.55 -1.54 -20.15
N SER A 273 0.65 -1.02 -20.99
CA SER A 273 -0.77 -0.89 -20.65
C SER A 273 -1.44 -2.24 -20.43
N GLN A 274 -1.12 -3.26 -21.23
CA GLN A 274 -1.64 -4.63 -21.04
C GLN A 274 -1.13 -5.21 -19.71
N VAL A 275 0.16 -5.06 -19.44
CA VAL A 275 0.78 -5.53 -18.19
C VAL A 275 0.14 -4.88 -16.96
N LYS A 276 -0.13 -3.57 -17.02
CA LYS A 276 -0.86 -2.85 -15.97
C LYS A 276 -2.30 -3.36 -15.78
N ASN A 277 -2.99 -3.69 -16.86
CA ASN A 277 -4.33 -4.28 -16.79
C ASN A 277 -4.33 -5.68 -16.14
N TRP A 278 -3.19 -6.38 -16.15
CA TRP A 278 -3.00 -7.65 -15.44
C TRP A 278 -2.53 -7.47 -13.98
N GLY A 279 -2.46 -6.24 -13.47
CA GLY A 279 -2.10 -5.94 -12.09
C GLY A 279 -0.60 -5.87 -11.81
N TRP A 280 0.24 -5.75 -12.85
CA TRP A 280 1.68 -5.54 -12.72
C TRP A 280 2.03 -4.05 -12.84
N SER A 281 3.00 -3.58 -12.05
CA SER A 281 3.36 -2.16 -11.99
C SER A 281 4.21 -1.71 -13.18
N GLY A 282 5.04 -2.61 -13.72
CA GLY A 282 5.92 -2.31 -14.85
C GLY A 282 6.52 -3.54 -15.52
N MET A 283 7.27 -3.28 -16.60
CA MET A 283 7.96 -4.30 -17.41
C MET A 283 9.24 -3.74 -18.02
N THR A 284 10.22 -4.60 -18.30
CA THR A 284 11.35 -4.27 -19.17
C THR A 284 10.90 -4.11 -20.62
N LEU A 285 11.78 -3.63 -21.48
CA LEU A 285 11.70 -3.91 -22.92
C LEU A 285 11.90 -5.42 -23.18
N ASP A 286 11.70 -5.84 -24.44
CA ASP A 286 11.94 -7.22 -24.84
C ASP A 286 13.43 -7.57 -24.69
N ILE A 287 13.75 -8.38 -23.68
CA ILE A 287 15.13 -8.79 -23.40
C ILE A 287 15.65 -9.82 -24.41
N ASN A 288 14.79 -10.37 -25.26
CA ASN A 288 15.16 -11.25 -26.36
C ASN A 288 15.21 -10.53 -27.72
N ALA A 289 15.08 -9.20 -27.75
CA ALA A 289 15.09 -8.42 -28.97
C ALA A 289 16.30 -8.76 -29.86
N GLY A 290 16.04 -8.97 -31.15
CA GLY A 290 17.08 -9.27 -32.15
C GLY A 290 17.61 -10.72 -32.14
N ARG A 291 17.04 -11.64 -31.34
CA ARG A 291 17.48 -13.06 -31.29
C ARG A 291 16.55 -14.04 -32.00
N GLY A 292 15.45 -13.54 -32.57
CA GLY A 292 14.35 -14.35 -33.11
C GLY A 292 13.63 -15.19 -32.04
N GLY A 293 12.53 -15.85 -32.42
CA GLY A 293 11.70 -16.63 -31.49
C GLY A 293 10.81 -15.74 -30.61
N ASP A 294 10.65 -16.12 -29.35
CA ASP A 294 9.72 -15.46 -28.42
C ASP A 294 10.27 -14.16 -27.82
N PHE A 295 9.35 -13.23 -27.59
CA PHE A 295 9.55 -12.05 -26.77
C PHE A 295 9.64 -12.46 -25.30
N LEU A 296 10.50 -11.79 -24.54
CA LEU A 296 10.69 -12.06 -23.12
C LEU A 296 10.78 -10.75 -22.34
N TYR A 297 10.05 -10.67 -21.23
CA TYR A 297 9.99 -9.50 -20.37
C TYR A 297 10.18 -9.90 -18.92
N VAL A 298 10.81 -9.04 -18.12
CA VAL A 298 10.71 -9.09 -16.66
C VAL A 298 9.60 -8.12 -16.25
N LEU A 299 8.55 -8.62 -15.60
CA LEU A 299 7.50 -7.80 -15.01
C LEU A 299 7.76 -7.64 -13.52
N TRP A 300 7.25 -6.57 -12.92
CA TRP A 300 7.33 -6.37 -11.47
C TRP A 300 6.09 -5.73 -10.86
N LYS A 301 5.83 -6.05 -9.60
CA LYS A 301 4.91 -5.29 -8.74
C LYS A 301 5.70 -4.40 -7.80
N THR A 302 5.06 -3.32 -7.39
CA THR A 302 5.60 -2.41 -6.40
C THR A 302 4.70 -2.32 -5.17
N ARG A 303 5.30 -2.02 -4.02
CA ARG A 303 4.59 -1.62 -2.80
C ARG A 303 5.21 -0.33 -2.27
N TYR A 304 4.38 0.52 -1.70
CA TYR A 304 4.84 1.74 -1.05
C TYR A 304 5.68 1.39 0.18
N ALA A 305 6.87 1.98 0.28
CA ALA A 305 7.71 1.95 1.46
C ALA A 305 7.46 3.22 2.27
N TYR A 306 7.12 3.06 3.54
CA TYR A 306 6.73 4.16 4.42
C TYR A 306 7.96 4.77 5.07
#